data_AF-A0A7Y2DMI7-F1
#
_entry.id   AF-A0A7Y2DMI7-F1
#
_cell.length_a   1.000
_cell.length_b   1.000
_cell.length_c   1.000
_cell.angle_alpha   90.00
_cell.angle_beta   90.00
_cell.angle_gamma   90.00
#
_symmetry.space_group_name_H-M   'P 1'
#
loop_
_entity.id
_entity.type
_entity.pdbx_description
1 polymer ?
#
loop_
_entity_poly.entity_id
_entity_poly.type
_entity_poly.pdbx_seq_one_letter_code
_entity_poly.pdbx_strand_id
1 'polypeptide(L)' 'MTDQQKIESLRTELREHNHNYYVLNSPKISDYDFDMMLKELQALEEKHPEFSDSSSPTLRVGG' A
#
# COMPACT_ATOMS: atom_id res chain seq x y z
N MET A 1 -8.69 9.22 -12.35
CA MET A 1 -7.65 8.18 -12.26
C MET A 1 -8.27 6.87 -12.66
N THR A 2 -7.56 6.04 -13.41
CA THR A 2 -7.95 4.63 -13.63
C THR A 2 -7.61 3.82 -12.38
N ASP A 3 -8.20 2.63 -12.23
CA ASP A 3 -7.89 1.75 -11.09
C ASP A 3 -6.40 1.36 -11.05
N GLN A 4 -5.79 1.14 -12.22
CA GLN A 4 -4.34 0.95 -12.35
C GLN A 4 -3.52 2.12 -11.76
N GLN A 5 -3.87 3.36 -12.11
CA GLN A 5 -3.18 4.54 -11.57
C GLN A 5 -3.32 4.65 -10.05
N LYS A 6 -4.49 4.26 -9.53
CA LYS A 6 -4.75 4.26 -8.10
C LYS A 6 -3.95 3.19 -7.35
N ILE A 7 -3.86 1.98 -7.91
CA ILE A 7 -3.01 0.89 -7.40
C ILE A 7 -1.56 1.35 -7.31
N GLU A 8 -1.01 1.94 -8.38
CA GLU A 8 0.38 2.41 -8.40
C GLU A 8 0.62 3.58 -7.42
N SER A 9 -0.34 4.49 -7.27
CA SER A 9 -0.27 5.57 -6.27
C SER A 9 -0.22 5.00 -4.86
N LEU A 10 -1.16 4.13 -4.51
CA LEU A 10 -1.25 3.51 -3.18
C LEU A 10 0.01 2.69 -2.86
N ARG A 11 0.54 1.94 -3.84
CA ARG A 11 1.81 1.20 -3.67
C ARG A 11 2.96 2.14 -3.35
N THR A 12 3.05 3.25 -4.07
CA THR A 12 4.12 4.25 -3.87
C THR A 12 4.00 4.89 -2.50
N GLU A 13 2.82 5.38 -2.14
CA GLU A 13 2.57 6.02 -0.85
C GLU A 13 2.80 5.06 0.32
N LEU A 14 2.30 3.81 0.25
CA LEU A 14 2.54 2.80 1.29
C LEU A 14 4.02 2.46 1.44
N ARG A 15 4.80 2.43 0.34
CA ARG A 15 6.26 2.22 0.40
C ARG A 15 6.95 3.41 1.07
N GLU A 16 6.54 4.64 0.75
CA GLU A 16 7.07 5.83 1.40
C GLU A 16 6.72 5.86 2.90
N HIS A 17 5.49 5.54 3.27
CA HIS A 17 5.08 5.49 4.67
C HIS A 17 5.84 4.41 5.45
N ASN A 18 6.03 3.23 4.87
CA ASN A 18 6.89 2.20 5.45
C ASN A 18 8.34 2.69 5.64
N HIS A 19 8.91 3.36 4.64
CA HIS A 19 10.27 3.91 4.77
C HIS A 19 10.36 4.96 5.88
N ASN A 20 9.39 5.88 5.92
CA ASN A 20 9.30 6.90 6.97
C ASN A 20 9.16 6.28 8.37
N TYR A 21 8.36 5.23 8.50
CA TYR A 21 8.13 4.53 9.77
C TYR A 21 9.38 3.75 10.22
N TYR A 22 9.89 2.84 9.38
CA TYR A 22 10.93 1.89 9.78
C TYR A 22 12.36 2.40 9.61
N VAL A 23 12.62 3.30 8.66
CA VAL A 23 13.99 3.78 8.37
C VAL A 23 14.23 5.15 8.98
N LEU A 24 13.30 6.07 8.80
CA LEU A 24 13.47 7.46 9.24
C LEU A 24 12.95 7.73 10.66
N ASN A 25 12.23 6.77 11.28
CA ASN A 25 11.54 6.95 12.56
C ASN A 25 10.70 8.25 12.60
N SER A 26 10.08 8.60 11.47
CA SER A 26 9.33 9.83 11.25
C SER A 26 8.00 9.52 10.57
N PRO A 27 7.08 8.80 11.25
CA PRO A 27 5.79 8.43 10.66
C PRO A 27 5.00 9.69 10.28
N LYS A 28 4.54 9.73 9.03
CA LYS A 28 3.77 10.86 8.48
C LYS A 28 2.26 10.72 8.66
N ILE A 29 1.79 9.49 8.85
CA ILE A 29 0.38 9.14 9.01
C ILE A 29 0.23 8.20 10.22
N SER A 30 -0.99 8.08 10.73
CA SER A 30 -1.29 7.14 11.80
C SER A 30 -1.32 5.69 11.27
N ASP A 31 -1.16 4.72 12.18
CA ASP A 31 -1.32 3.29 11.85
C ASP A 31 -2.71 3.00 11.26
N TYR A 32 -3.75 3.69 11.74
CA TYR A 32 -5.10 3.57 11.20
C TYR A 32 -5.19 4.03 9.75
N ASP A 33 -4.60 5.18 9.41
CA ASP A 33 -4.61 5.69 8.03
C ASP A 33 -3.83 4.75 7.11
N PHE A 34 -2.69 4.22 7.57
CA PHE A 34 -1.90 3.24 6.84
C PHE A 34 -2.71 1.96 6.57
N ASP A 35 -3.40 1.43 7.59
CA ASP A 35 -4.26 0.26 7.45
C ASP A 35 -5.41 0.51 6.47
N MET A 36 -5.96 1.72 6.42
CA MET A 36 -7.00 2.09 5.45
C MET A 36 -6.50 2.11 4.02
N MET A 37 -5.33 2.72 3.79
CA MET A 37 -4.68 2.70 2.48
C MET A 37 -4.34 1.28 2.04
N LEU A 38 -3.89 0.44 2.97
CA LEU A 38 -3.54 -0.96 2.69
C LEU A 38 -4.77 -1.79 2.32
N LYS A 39 -5.88 -1.66 3.06
CA LYS A 39 -7.15 -2.33 2.73
C LYS A 39 -7.71 -1.87 1.40
N GLU A 40 -7.57 -0.59 1.07
CA GLU A 40 -8.00 -0.06 -0.22
C GLU A 40 -7.18 -0.66 -1.36
N LEU A 41 -5.84 -0.73 -1.22
CA LEU A 41 -4.98 -1.37 -2.20
C LEU A 41 -5.34 -2.85 -2.37
N GLN A 42 -5.56 -3.57 -1.27
CA GLN A 42 -5.96 -4.98 -1.31
C GLN A 42 -7.28 -5.17 -2.07
N ALA A 43 -8.30 -4.35 -1.78
CA ALA A 43 -9.59 -4.43 -2.47
C ALA A 43 -9.49 -4.11 -3.97
N LEU A 44 -8.56 -3.24 -4.38
CA LEU A 44 -8.30 -2.95 -5.79
C LEU A 44 -7.55 -4.11 -6.47
N GLU A 45 -6.53 -4.69 -5.82
CA GLU A 45 -5.79 -5.84 -6.35
C GLU A 45 -6.67 -7.10 -6.47
N GLU A 46 -7.61 -7.31 -5.54
CA GLU A 46 -8.59 -8.40 -5.61
C GLU A 46 -9.56 -8.23 -6.80
N LYS A 47 -9.95 -6.98 -7.11
CA LYS A 47 -10.80 -6.67 -8.27
C LYS A 47 -10.05 -6.74 -9.59
N HIS A 48 -8.74 -6.51 -9.56
CA HIS A 48 -7.87 -6.44 -10.72
C HIS A 48 -6.67 -7.41 -10.58
N PRO A 49 -6.90 -8.73 -10.66
CA PRO A 49 -5.84 -9.72 -10.55
C PRO A 49 -4.74 -9.55 -11.63
N GLU A 50 -5.05 -8.89 -12.74
CA GLU A 50 -4.08 -8.51 -13.78
C GLU A 50 -2.98 -7.55 -13.29
N PHE A 51 -3.23 -6.81 -12.20
CA PHE A 51 -2.26 -5.90 -11.59
C PHE A 51 -1.58 -6.48 -10.35
N SER A 52 -1.80 -7.77 -10.04
CA SER A 52 -1.12 -8.45 -8.93
C SER A 52 0.40 -8.30 -9.03
N ASP A 53 1.04 -7.92 -7.93
CA ASP A 53 2.48 -7.74 -7.82
C ASP A 53 2.99 -8.46 -6.56
N SER A 54 3.90 -9.41 -6.77
CA SER A 54 4.59 -10.14 -5.69
C SER A 54 5.36 -9.23 -4.71
N SER A 55 5.70 -8.02 -5.13
CA SER A 55 6.38 -7.00 -4.32
C SER A 55 5.42 -6.01 -3.64
N SER A 56 4.10 -6.21 -3.81
CA SER A 56 3.08 -5.32 -3.26
C SER A 56 3.14 -5.27 -1.72
N PRO A 57 2.95 -4.08 -1.10
CA PRO A 57 2.86 -3.96 0.35
C PRO A 57 1.79 -4.85 0.99
N THR A 58 0.71 -5.18 0.28
CA THR A 58 -0.39 -6.05 0.75
C THR A 58 0.05 -7.48 1.03
N LEU A 59 1.13 -7.95 0.39
CA LEU A 59 1.67 -9.29 0.60
C LEU A 59 2.69 -9.37 1.74
N ARG A 60 3.15 -8.22 2.26
CA ARG A 60 4.14 -8.18 3.36
C ARG A 60 3.52 -8.27 4.73
N VAL A 61 2.24 -7.93 4.87
CA VAL A 61 1.45 -8.12 6.10
C VAL A 61 0.97 -9.57 6.17
N GLY A 62 1.91 -10.49 6.34
CA GLY A 62 1.67 -11.92 6.29
C GLY A 62 2.64 -12.70 7.17
N GLY A 63 2.36 -12.67 8.47
CA GLY A 63 2.77 -13.65 9.47
C GLY A 63 1.58 -13.90 10.38
#